data_AF-A0A1H0JS93-F1
#
_entry.id   AF-A0A1H0JS93-F1
#
_cell.length_a   1.000
_cell.length_b   1.000
_cell.length_c   1.000
_cell.angle_alpha   90.00
_cell.angle_beta   90.00
_cell.angle_gamma   90.00
#
_symmetry.space_group_name_H-M   'P 1'
#
loop_
_entity.id
_entity.type
_entity.pdbx_description
1 polymer ?
#
loop_
_entity_poly.entity_id
_entity_poly.type
_entity_poly.pdbx_seq_one_letter_code
_entity_poly.pdbx_strand_id
1 'polypeptide(L)'
;MSTAVWAFIGVIAGGLLTVAAQATAESLKARAAARAREEQRERASREFQRATLIELQAAMADYRAALTRDRSQILPSRATDAQLSAARSRYQMLVHRVSSSAAREAALAWEVAALPWFQGDDSATAAVEADAWETAMRVTGEAVRATD
;
A
#
# COMPACT_ATOMS: atom_id res chain seq x y z
N MET A 1 2.12 -73.18 15.42
CA MET A 1 1.33 -71.96 15.72
C MET A 1 2.21 -70.70 15.81
N SER A 2 3.27 -70.53 14.99
CA SER A 2 4.21 -69.39 15.14
C SER A 2 4.19 -68.41 13.96
N THR A 3 3.99 -68.88 12.72
CA THR A 3 4.08 -68.06 11.49
C THR A 3 2.92 -67.08 11.30
N ALA A 4 1.71 -67.45 11.73
CA ALA A 4 0.52 -66.60 11.61
C ALA A 4 0.57 -65.37 12.54
N VAL A 5 1.19 -65.51 13.72
CA VAL A 5 1.35 -64.42 14.69
C VAL A 5 2.35 -63.37 14.17
N TRP A 6 3.45 -63.82 13.56
CA TRP A 6 4.43 -62.92 12.93
C TRP A 6 3.87 -62.18 11.71
N ALA A 7 3.07 -62.83 10.88
CA ALA A 7 2.41 -62.20 9.75
C ALA A 7 1.40 -61.12 10.20
N PHE A 8 0.65 -61.38 11.27
CA PHE A 8 -0.32 -60.43 11.83
C PHE A 8 0.35 -59.20 12.44
N ILE A 9 1.47 -59.40 13.16
CA ILE A 9 2.28 -58.29 13.71
C ILE A 9 2.89 -57.45 12.58
N GLY A 10 3.35 -58.07 11.49
CA GLY A 10 3.86 -57.36 10.31
C GLY A 10 2.81 -56.50 9.61
N VAL A 11 1.57 -56.98 9.49
CA VAL A 11 0.44 -56.24 8.89
C VAL A 11 -0.01 -55.09 9.78
N ILE A 12 -0.07 -55.28 11.11
CA ILE A 12 -0.43 -54.20 12.05
C ILE A 12 0.66 -53.13 12.09
N ALA A 13 1.94 -53.52 12.16
CA ALA A 13 3.06 -52.58 12.14
C ALA A 13 3.14 -51.81 10.81
N GLY A 14 2.94 -52.49 9.66
CA GLY A 14 2.91 -51.85 8.34
C GLY A 14 1.70 -50.94 8.12
N GLY A 15 0.52 -51.33 8.61
CA GLY A 15 -0.72 -50.53 8.52
C GLY A 15 -0.65 -49.24 9.33
N LEU A 16 -0.12 -49.28 10.55
CA LEU A 16 0.05 -48.08 11.39
C LEU A 16 1.09 -47.10 10.84
N LEU A 17 2.20 -47.60 10.27
CA LEU A 17 3.21 -46.77 9.60
C LEU A 17 2.66 -46.03 8.38
N THR A 18 1.76 -46.68 7.62
CA THR A 18 1.18 -46.10 6.40
C THR A 18 0.21 -44.96 6.72
N VAL A 19 -0.59 -45.10 7.79
CA VAL A 19 -1.54 -44.06 8.25
C VAL A 19 -0.80 -42.87 8.88
N ALA A 20 0.26 -43.10 9.66
CA ALA A 20 1.07 -42.04 10.24
C ALA A 20 1.87 -41.24 9.18
N ALA A 21 2.32 -41.91 8.11
CA ALA A 21 3.00 -41.27 6.99
C ALA A 21 2.06 -40.39 6.15
N GLN A 22 0.80 -40.79 5.94
CA GLN A 22 -0.19 -39.98 5.23
C GLN A 22 -0.59 -38.73 6.01
N ALA A 23 -0.81 -38.84 7.33
CA ALA A 23 -1.18 -37.70 8.17
C ALA A 23 -0.06 -36.64 8.28
N THR A 24 1.20 -37.08 8.37
CA THR A 24 2.35 -36.16 8.38
C THR A 24 2.59 -35.52 7.01
N ALA A 25 2.44 -36.26 5.91
CA ALA A 25 2.54 -35.70 4.55
C ALA A 25 1.43 -34.69 4.23
N GLU A 26 0.20 -34.90 4.69
CA GLU A 26 -0.89 -33.94 4.55
C GLU A 26 -0.68 -32.69 5.39
N SER A 27 -0.18 -32.82 6.63
CA SER A 27 0.13 -31.66 7.47
C SER A 27 1.25 -30.79 6.89
N LEU A 28 2.26 -31.40 6.26
CA LEU A 28 3.36 -30.70 5.60
C LEU A 28 2.91 -30.03 4.30
N LYS A 29 2.06 -30.71 3.50
CA LYS A 29 1.44 -30.11 2.31
C LYS A 29 0.49 -28.96 2.69
N ALA A 30 -0.28 -29.10 3.77
CA ALA A 30 -1.15 -28.04 4.27
C ALA A 30 -0.35 -26.83 4.79
N ARG A 31 0.76 -27.06 5.49
CA ARG A 31 1.69 -25.99 5.90
C ARG A 31 2.40 -25.34 4.72
N ALA A 32 2.82 -26.11 3.72
CA ALA A 32 3.41 -25.58 2.50
C ALA A 32 2.40 -24.75 1.68
N ALA A 33 1.16 -25.22 1.56
CA ALA A 33 0.09 -24.48 0.91
C ALA A 33 -0.32 -23.22 1.70
N ALA A 34 -0.27 -23.27 3.04
CA ALA A 34 -0.49 -22.10 3.88
C ALA A 34 0.61 -21.04 3.69
N ARG A 35 1.89 -21.45 3.70
CA ARG A 35 3.02 -20.56 3.42
C ARG A 35 2.97 -19.96 2.02
N ALA A 36 2.64 -20.76 1.01
CA ALA A 36 2.49 -20.28 -0.36
C ALA A 36 1.36 -19.24 -0.49
N ARG A 37 0.25 -19.41 0.23
CA ARG A 37 -0.84 -18.42 0.28
C ARG A 37 -0.44 -17.15 1.03
N GLU A 38 0.34 -17.28 2.10
CA GLU A 38 0.85 -16.15 2.87
C GLU A 38 1.82 -15.31 2.04
N GLU A 39 2.79 -15.93 1.39
CA GLU A 39 3.70 -15.27 0.45
C GLU A 39 2.94 -14.58 -0.70
N GLN A 40 1.90 -15.23 -1.24
CA GLN A 40 1.07 -14.63 -2.28
C GLN A 40 0.30 -13.40 -1.77
N ARG A 41 -0.22 -13.45 -0.54
CA ARG A 41 -0.89 -12.31 0.10
C ARG A 41 0.08 -11.16 0.37
N GLU A 42 1.29 -11.46 0.83
CA GLU A 42 2.32 -10.45 1.06
C GLU A 42 2.76 -9.78 -0.23
N ARG A 43 2.94 -10.54 -1.32
CA ARG A 43 3.24 -9.98 -2.64
C ARG A 43 2.11 -9.08 -3.12
N ALA A 44 0.86 -9.57 -3.07
CA ALA A 44 -0.32 -8.77 -3.46
C ALA A 44 -0.47 -7.50 -2.61
N SER A 45 -0.18 -7.58 -1.31
CA SER A 45 -0.18 -6.42 -0.41
C SER A 45 0.87 -5.39 -0.80
N ARG A 46 2.11 -5.84 -1.08
CA ARG A 46 3.20 -4.95 -1.54
C ARG A 46 2.87 -4.29 -2.86
N GLU A 47 2.38 -5.05 -3.84
CA GLU A 47 1.94 -4.53 -5.13
C GLU A 47 0.81 -3.49 -5.00
N PHE A 48 -0.18 -3.77 -4.14
CA PHE A 48 -1.25 -2.83 -3.86
C PHE A 48 -0.74 -1.53 -3.20
N GLN A 49 0.17 -1.64 -2.23
CA GLN A 49 0.77 -0.46 -1.58
C GLN A 49 1.62 0.35 -2.55
N ARG A 50 2.40 -0.32 -3.40
CA ARG A 50 3.16 0.32 -4.47
C ARG A 50 2.25 1.11 -5.41
N ALA A 51 1.19 0.47 -5.92
CA ALA A 51 0.23 1.12 -6.81
C ALA A 51 -0.43 2.32 -6.13
N THR A 52 -0.83 2.18 -4.87
CA THR A 52 -1.44 3.26 -4.08
C THR A 52 -0.47 4.44 -3.90
N LEU A 53 0.81 4.20 -3.65
CA LEU A 53 1.83 5.25 -3.53
C LEU A 53 2.08 5.97 -4.85
N ILE A 54 2.13 5.24 -5.98
CA ILE A 54 2.25 5.85 -7.32
C ILE A 54 1.02 6.71 -7.64
N GLU A 55 -0.18 6.21 -7.34
CA GLU A 55 -1.42 6.97 -7.49
C GLU A 55 -1.44 8.22 -6.60
N LEU A 56 -0.91 8.14 -5.37
CA LEU A 56 -0.79 9.29 -4.47
C LEU A 56 0.12 10.37 -5.09
N GLN A 57 1.28 10.01 -5.63
CA GLN A 57 2.17 10.96 -6.30
C GLN A 57 1.49 11.67 -7.48
N ALA A 58 0.74 10.92 -8.30
CA ALA A 58 -0.03 11.49 -9.38
C ALA A 58 -1.14 12.43 -8.87
N ALA A 59 -1.89 12.02 -7.85
CA ALA A 59 -2.95 12.83 -7.27
C ALA A 59 -2.42 14.11 -6.60
N MET A 60 -1.25 14.05 -5.96
CA MET A 60 -0.56 15.23 -5.44
C MET A 60 -0.21 16.22 -6.56
N ALA A 61 0.34 15.74 -7.68
CA ALA A 61 0.67 16.58 -8.83
C ALA A 61 -0.57 17.21 -9.46
N ASP A 62 -1.64 16.42 -9.65
CA ASP A 62 -2.92 16.90 -10.15
C ASP A 62 -3.52 17.98 -9.23
N TYR A 63 -3.43 17.77 -7.91
CA TYR A 63 -3.95 18.73 -6.93
C TYR A 63 -3.14 20.03 -6.92
N ARG A 64 -1.80 19.95 -6.96
CA ARG A 64 -0.94 21.13 -7.09
C ARG A 64 -1.23 21.92 -8.36
N ALA A 65 -1.44 21.22 -9.48
CA ALA A 65 -1.80 21.84 -10.74
C ALA A 65 -3.17 22.52 -10.70
N ALA A 66 -4.15 21.89 -10.02
CA ALA A 66 -5.47 22.47 -9.81
C ALA A 66 -5.40 23.74 -8.92
N LEU A 67 -4.62 23.72 -7.84
CA LEU A 67 -4.38 24.88 -6.98
C LEU A 67 -3.70 26.03 -7.73
N THR A 68 -2.73 25.69 -8.59
CA THR A 68 -2.05 26.69 -9.44
C THR A 68 -3.01 27.32 -10.44
N ARG A 69 -3.86 26.51 -11.07
CA ARG A 69 -4.89 26.99 -12.00
C ARG A 69 -5.90 27.90 -11.29
N ASP A 70 -6.37 27.50 -10.11
CA ASP A 70 -7.30 28.26 -9.30
C ASP A 70 -6.73 29.63 -8.92
N ARG A 71 -5.51 29.67 -8.37
CA ARG A 71 -4.81 30.92 -8.02
C ARG A 71 -4.61 31.86 -9.21
N SER A 72 -4.41 31.33 -10.42
CA SER A 72 -4.22 32.15 -11.61
C SER A 72 -5.50 32.79 -12.16
N GLN A 73 -6.67 32.38 -11.68
CA GLN A 73 -7.95 32.94 -12.12
C GLN A 73 -8.30 34.21 -11.35
N ILE A 74 -8.75 35.23 -12.09
CA ILE A 74 -9.25 36.49 -11.51
C ILE A 74 -10.62 36.27 -10.84
N LEU A 75 -11.44 35.37 -11.40
CA LEU A 75 -12.75 35.00 -10.91
C LEU A 75 -12.87 33.46 -10.91
N PRO A 76 -13.27 32.83 -9.79
CA PRO A 76 -13.47 31.39 -9.74
C PRO A 76 -14.54 30.95 -10.75
N SER A 77 -14.19 30.00 -11.60
CA SER A 77 -15.16 29.35 -12.48
C SER A 77 -15.66 28.06 -11.84
N ARG A 78 -16.97 27.78 -11.97
CA ARG A 78 -17.57 26.52 -11.47
C ARG A 78 -16.84 25.26 -11.94
N ALA A 79 -16.29 25.30 -13.16
CA ALA A 79 -15.51 24.20 -13.72
C ALA A 79 -14.17 24.00 -12.98
N THR A 80 -13.51 25.09 -12.57
CA THR A 80 -12.24 25.04 -11.83
C THR A 80 -12.47 24.63 -10.39
N ASP A 81 -13.53 25.14 -9.75
CA ASP A 81 -13.94 24.70 -8.42
C ASP A 81 -14.21 23.19 -8.38
N ALA A 82 -14.92 22.67 -9.39
CA ALA A 82 -15.20 21.25 -9.52
C ALA A 82 -13.93 20.42 -9.73
N GLN A 83 -12.99 20.89 -10.56
CA GLN A 83 -11.70 20.24 -10.77
C GLN A 83 -10.86 20.22 -9.48
N LEU A 84 -10.79 21.35 -8.77
CA LEU A 84 -10.06 21.47 -7.52
C LEU A 84 -10.65 20.56 -6.44
N SER A 85 -11.98 20.55 -6.32
CA SER A 85 -12.70 19.67 -5.40
C SER A 85 -12.43 18.19 -5.71
N ALA A 86 -12.51 17.78 -6.98
CA ALA A 86 -12.24 16.41 -7.39
C ALA A 86 -10.79 15.99 -7.11
N ALA A 87 -9.81 16.85 -7.45
CA ALA A 87 -8.40 16.60 -7.20
C ALA A 87 -8.12 16.47 -5.69
N ARG A 88 -8.69 17.37 -4.87
CA ARG A 88 -8.58 17.32 -3.41
C ARG A 88 -9.17 16.03 -2.84
N SER A 89 -10.38 15.66 -3.23
CA SER A 89 -11.03 14.43 -2.74
C SER A 89 -10.24 13.18 -3.10
N ARG A 90 -9.71 13.10 -4.32
CA ARG A 90 -8.86 11.98 -4.76
C ARG A 90 -7.58 11.90 -3.94
N TYR A 91 -6.89 13.04 -3.75
CA TYR A 91 -5.70 13.14 -2.94
C TYR A 91 -5.96 12.65 -1.50
N GLN A 92 -6.97 13.21 -0.83
CA GLN A 92 -7.30 12.84 0.56
C GLN A 92 -7.65 11.36 0.71
N MET A 93 -8.42 10.81 -0.22
CA MET A 93 -8.72 9.38 -0.24
C MET A 93 -7.45 8.52 -0.31
N LEU A 94 -6.49 8.88 -1.16
CA LEU A 94 -5.24 8.12 -1.34
C LEU A 94 -4.30 8.26 -0.13
N VAL A 95 -4.18 9.45 0.44
CA VAL A 95 -3.42 9.69 1.67
C VAL A 95 -3.87 8.76 2.80
N HIS A 96 -5.17 8.53 2.94
CA HIS A 96 -5.71 7.62 3.95
C HIS A 96 -5.56 6.12 3.62
N ARG A 97 -5.23 5.77 2.38
CA ARG A 97 -5.02 4.37 1.94
C ARG A 97 -3.57 3.92 1.98
N VAL A 98 -2.62 4.86 2.02
CA VAL A 98 -1.19 4.55 2.13
C VAL A 98 -0.87 4.01 3.52
N SER A 99 -0.19 2.86 3.56
CA SER A 99 0.24 2.23 4.82
C SER A 99 1.51 2.85 5.41
N SER A 100 2.35 3.47 4.57
CA SER A 100 3.58 4.14 5.03
C SER A 100 3.25 5.43 5.79
N SER A 101 3.52 5.45 7.10
CA SER A 101 3.29 6.63 7.94
C SER A 101 4.09 7.84 7.45
N ALA A 102 5.37 7.65 7.13
CA ALA A 102 6.26 8.71 6.66
C ALA A 102 5.77 9.32 5.33
N ALA A 103 5.33 8.49 4.39
CA ALA A 103 4.79 8.97 3.11
C ALA A 103 3.49 9.76 3.30
N ARG A 104 2.60 9.27 4.18
CA ARG A 104 1.35 9.94 4.52
C ARG A 104 1.60 11.28 5.23
N GLU A 105 2.50 11.31 6.21
CA GLU A 105 2.84 12.53 6.96
C GLU A 105 3.50 13.57 6.05
N ALA A 106 4.41 13.16 5.17
CA ALA A 106 5.04 14.07 4.22
C ALA A 106 4.02 14.67 3.23
N ALA A 107 3.08 13.84 2.73
CA ALA A 107 1.99 14.32 1.88
C ALA A 107 1.12 15.36 2.60
N LEU A 108 0.67 15.05 3.83
CA LEU A 108 -0.13 15.97 4.64
C LEU A 108 0.62 17.27 4.98
N ALA A 109 1.92 17.18 5.27
CA ALA A 109 2.76 18.35 5.53
C ALA A 109 2.83 19.27 4.30
N TRP A 110 2.92 18.70 3.10
CA TRP A 110 2.81 19.48 1.87
C TRP A 110 1.44 20.16 1.74
N GLU A 111 0.32 19.48 1.99
CA GLU A 111 -1.02 20.13 1.92
C GLU A 111 -1.11 21.32 2.90
N VAL A 112 -0.59 21.17 4.12
CA VAL A 112 -0.54 22.23 5.13
C VAL A 112 0.30 23.42 4.68
N ALA A 113 1.42 23.19 3.97
CA ALA A 113 2.25 24.25 3.40
C ALA A 113 1.63 24.89 2.15
N ALA A 114 0.95 24.09 1.31
CA ALA A 114 0.42 24.51 0.03
C ALA A 114 -0.84 25.38 0.19
N LEU A 115 -1.77 25.00 1.06
CA LEU A 115 -3.07 25.70 1.18
C LEU A 115 -2.93 27.19 1.51
N PRO A 116 -2.19 27.61 2.55
CA PRO A 116 -2.07 29.04 2.87
C PRO A 116 -1.38 29.80 1.73
N TRP A 117 -0.33 29.20 1.14
CA TRP A 117 0.38 29.82 0.01
C TRP A 117 -0.56 30.06 -1.17
N PHE A 118 -1.29 29.04 -1.63
CA PHE A 118 -2.18 29.15 -2.79
C PHE A 118 -3.38 30.05 -2.52
N GLN A 119 -3.88 30.11 -1.29
CA GLN A 119 -4.96 31.00 -0.86
C GLN A 119 -4.51 32.46 -0.65
N GLY A 120 -3.20 32.73 -0.71
CA GLY A 120 -2.66 34.09 -0.54
C GLY A 120 -2.62 34.54 0.91
N ASP A 121 -2.52 33.60 1.85
CA ASP A 121 -2.21 33.89 3.25
C ASP A 121 -0.72 34.26 3.40
N ASP A 122 -0.44 35.35 4.11
CA ASP A 122 0.90 35.86 4.39
C ASP A 122 1.73 34.90 5.27
N SER A 123 1.09 33.91 5.89
CA SER A 123 1.74 32.89 6.72
C SER A 123 2.62 31.89 5.94
N ALA A 124 2.48 31.79 4.62
CA ALA A 124 3.21 30.85 3.78
C ALA A 124 3.85 31.48 2.54
N THR A 125 4.90 30.83 2.04
CA THR A 125 5.65 31.30 0.88
C THR A 125 5.78 30.21 -0.17
N ALA A 126 6.04 30.62 -1.42
CA ALA A 126 6.35 29.69 -2.51
C ALA A 126 7.53 28.77 -2.18
N ALA A 127 8.52 29.25 -1.42
CA ALA A 127 9.68 28.46 -1.03
C ALA A 127 9.30 27.35 -0.04
N VAL A 128 8.44 27.65 0.94
CA VAL A 128 7.95 26.66 1.92
C VAL A 128 7.08 25.61 1.22
N GLU A 129 6.23 26.01 0.28
CA GLU A 129 5.46 25.06 -0.54
C GLU A 129 6.37 24.16 -1.38
N ALA A 130 7.39 24.73 -2.03
CA ALA A 130 8.30 24.00 -2.90
C ALA A 130 9.16 22.97 -2.12
N ASP A 131 9.67 23.35 -0.95
CA ASP A 131 10.45 22.46 -0.08
C ASP A 131 9.58 21.31 0.46
N ALA A 132 8.36 21.61 0.91
CA ALA A 132 7.42 20.60 1.35
C ALA A 132 7.00 19.66 0.20
N TRP A 133 6.82 20.20 -1.01
CA TRP A 133 6.55 19.43 -2.22
C TRP A 133 7.70 18.47 -2.56
N GLU A 134 8.93 18.96 -2.59
CA GLU A 134 10.12 18.14 -2.86
C GLU A 134 10.27 17.02 -1.82
N THR A 135 10.10 17.35 -0.54
CA THR A 135 10.14 16.39 0.55
C THR A 135 9.06 15.31 0.38
N ALA A 136 7.81 15.71 0.09
CA ALA A 136 6.73 14.76 -0.10
C ALA A 136 6.95 13.84 -1.31
N MET A 137 7.41 14.38 -2.44
CA MET A 137 7.72 13.58 -3.63
C MET A 137 8.90 12.62 -3.40
N ARG A 138 9.92 13.06 -2.66
CA ARG A 138 11.07 12.23 -2.30
C ARG A 138 10.67 11.08 -1.38
N VAL A 139 9.98 11.37 -0.26
CA VAL A 139 9.59 10.36 0.74
C VAL A 139 8.59 9.35 0.17
N THR A 140 7.61 9.81 -0.63
CA THR A 140 6.70 8.90 -1.33
C THR A 140 7.44 8.03 -2.34
N GLY A 141 8.40 8.59 -3.08
CA GLY A 141 9.23 7.83 -4.03
C GLY A 141 10.16 6.80 -3.35
N GLU A 142 10.71 7.15 -2.18
CA GLU A 142 11.45 6.21 -1.33
C GLU A 142 10.54 5.07 -0.84
N ALA A 143 9.31 5.37 -0.43
CA ALA A 143 8.34 4.36 -0.03
C ALA A 143 7.96 3.42 -1.19
N VAL A 144 7.84 3.94 -2.43
CA VAL A 144 7.62 3.10 -3.63
C VAL A 144 8.80 2.14 -3.82
N ARG A 145 10.04 2.63 -3.74
CA ARG A 145 11.24 1.78 -3.89
C ARG A 145 11.39 0.75 -2.76
N ALA A 146 10.91 1.07 -1.56
CA ALA A 146 10.92 0.14 -0.43
C ALA A 146 9.88 -1.00 -0.57
N THR A 147 8.94 -0.89 -1.51
CA THR A 147 7.97 -1.97 -1.81
C THR A 147 8.44 -2.93 -2.90
N ASP A 148 9.55 -2.62 -3.60
CA ASP A 148 10.25 -3.51 -4.53
C ASP A 148 11.02 -4.62 -3.78
#